data_AF-A0A251XTY9-F1
#
_entry.id   AF-A0A251XTY9-F1
#
_cell.length_a   1.000
_cell.length_b   1.000
_cell.length_c   1.000
_cell.angle_alpha   90.00
_cell.angle_beta   90.00
_cell.angle_gamma   90.00
#
_symmetry.space_group_name_H-M   'P 1'
#
loop_
_entity.id
_entity.type
_entity.pdbx_description
1 polymer ?
#
loop_
_entity_poly.entity_id
_entity_poly.type
_entity_poly.pdbx_seq_one_letter_code
_entity_poly.pdbx_strand_id
1 'polypeptide(L)'
;MVSPEDPAERAPVVPPASGPDGAPRIRRHRGRVTRADFEAQVQATRADLTAQVRATRASLEATNDRINARTGRNLLFAVAVGLLLGGVVLVSLVVEKQLFLLIAIALMAFTAYELATALRQAGRRVPRVGSVIAVVALLPITYYGRPDGQWLGLLGAMAFLALWRIVEQVLPARRTSTRAVLGDIGSSTFLLAYVGLLGSFAVLLTAEDGGEWWTLAFLILVVCCDTGAYIAGLNFGKHPMAPTISPKKTWEGFAGAAAAAVLAGILLSLFMIQQAWWFGIVLGLVILVTATLGDLAESLIKRDLGVKDISSWLPGHGGSSTASTPCCRRPPWPMRCTSSSRAVPRRMSRMTTTFPSAGRRQRGYEPAQVDAFLRDARRAYDDEADRSLTSETIRRVSFDMRRGGYAAAAVDRVLERLEDAFAVRERDRTVARVGADAWNAEARRAAQEILDRVSRPSGERFDRAGLLTTGYDRREVDRFADRIAKYFRGTKPMSVDDVRTVAFHPRRGGYREAQVDLLLDAVIDVMNAVR
;
A
#
# COMPACT_ATOMS: atom_id res chain seq x y z
N MET A 1 70.79 13.34 58.63
CA MET A 1 70.22 13.98 59.82
C MET A 1 68.89 13.30 60.10
N VAL A 2 68.84 12.57 61.23
CA VAL A 2 67.69 12.11 62.04
C VAL A 2 66.58 11.30 61.34
N SER A 3 66.54 10.00 61.69
CA SER A 3 65.40 9.06 61.57
C SER A 3 64.41 9.24 62.74
N PRO A 4 63.55 8.25 63.07
CA PRO A 4 62.15 8.04 62.71
C PRO A 4 61.22 8.17 63.96
N GLU A 5 59.92 7.87 63.86
CA GLU A 5 59.15 7.06 64.85
C GLU A 5 57.63 7.07 64.59
N ASP A 6 57.07 5.84 64.60
CA ASP A 6 55.67 5.39 64.74
C ASP A 6 55.24 5.54 66.25
N PRO A 7 54.12 5.02 66.83
CA PRO A 7 52.94 4.30 66.33
C PRO A 7 51.60 4.68 67.06
N ALA A 8 50.57 3.85 66.85
CA ALA A 8 49.20 3.86 67.38
C ALA A 8 49.02 3.84 68.92
N GLU A 9 47.92 4.43 69.43
CA GLU A 9 47.23 3.96 70.65
C GLU A 9 45.76 4.44 70.79
N ARG A 10 44.95 3.62 71.47
CA ARG A 10 43.47 3.63 71.62
C ARG A 10 42.99 4.52 72.79
N ALA A 11 41.69 4.90 72.80
CA ALA A 11 40.76 4.87 73.96
C ALA A 11 39.35 5.43 73.56
N PRO A 12 38.28 5.37 74.40
CA PRO A 12 37.52 4.18 74.83
C PRO A 12 35.98 4.32 74.61
N VAL A 13 35.23 3.26 74.91
CA VAL A 13 33.74 3.19 75.01
C VAL A 13 33.33 3.30 76.48
N VAL A 14 32.41 4.21 76.86
CA VAL A 14 31.40 4.07 77.96
C VAL A 14 30.25 5.13 77.77
N PRO A 15 28.95 4.76 77.91
CA PRO A 15 27.77 5.66 77.83
C PRO A 15 27.33 6.20 79.22
N PRO A 16 26.52 7.28 79.32
CA PRO A 16 25.10 7.15 79.72
C PRO A 16 24.24 8.34 79.18
N ALA A 17 22.94 8.58 79.40
CA ALA A 17 21.89 8.07 80.27
C ALA A 17 20.53 8.36 79.60
N SER A 18 19.55 7.50 79.82
CA SER A 18 18.12 7.75 79.59
C SER A 18 17.54 8.67 80.67
N GLY A 19 16.73 9.64 80.26
CA GLY A 19 15.88 10.48 81.13
C GLY A 19 14.81 11.21 80.30
N PRO A 20 13.59 11.44 80.83
CA PRO A 20 12.35 11.28 80.08
C PRO A 20 11.76 12.59 79.53
N ASP A 21 10.80 12.44 78.62
CA ASP A 21 9.84 13.44 78.13
C ASP A 21 10.35 14.66 77.35
N GLY A 22 10.03 14.69 76.05
CA GLY A 22 10.13 15.90 75.25
C GLY A 22 9.91 15.67 73.77
N ALA A 23 8.66 15.52 73.35
CA ALA A 23 8.26 15.47 71.94
C ALA A 23 8.96 16.56 71.09
N PRO A 24 9.43 16.27 69.87
CA PRO A 24 10.02 17.28 69.01
C PRO A 24 8.95 18.29 68.58
N ARG A 25 9.02 19.51 69.12
CA ARG A 25 8.22 20.65 68.64
C ARG A 25 8.66 21.00 67.22
N ILE A 26 7.93 20.50 66.22
CA ILE A 26 8.01 20.95 64.84
C ILE A 26 7.58 22.43 64.81
N ARG A 27 8.55 23.34 64.80
CA ARG A 27 8.33 24.77 64.56
C ARG A 27 7.93 24.93 63.09
N ARG A 28 6.62 24.87 62.81
CA ARG A 28 6.07 25.21 61.49
C ARG A 28 6.27 26.71 61.25
N HIS A 29 7.36 27.07 60.56
CA HIS A 29 7.43 28.37 59.88
C HIS A 29 6.39 28.35 58.75
N ARG A 30 5.17 28.82 59.04
CA ARG A 30 4.24 29.28 58.01
C ARG A 30 4.77 30.59 57.46
N GLY A 31 5.70 30.51 56.50
CA GLY A 31 6.03 31.63 55.63
C GLY A 31 4.77 32.02 54.86
N ARG A 32 4.33 33.27 55.00
CA ARG A 32 3.35 33.87 54.10
C ARG A 32 3.96 33.86 52.70
N VAL A 33 3.45 33.04 51.80
CA VAL A 33 3.76 33.14 50.37
C VAL A 33 3.37 34.54 49.95
N THR A 34 4.36 35.36 49.61
CA THR A 34 4.08 36.74 49.20
C THR A 34 3.47 36.71 47.79
N ARG A 35 2.67 37.74 47.42
CA ARG A 35 2.11 37.82 46.05
C ARG A 35 3.20 37.76 44.98
N ALA A 36 4.40 38.30 45.28
CA ALA A 36 5.55 38.25 44.41
C ALA A 36 6.06 36.82 44.16
N ASP A 37 6.07 35.95 45.19
CA ASP A 37 6.48 34.55 45.05
C ASP A 37 5.47 33.75 44.21
N PHE A 38 4.17 34.03 44.39
CA PHE A 38 3.11 33.40 43.60
C PHE A 38 3.16 33.83 42.12
N GLU A 39 3.37 35.13 41.85
CA GLU A 39 3.54 35.64 40.49
C GLU A 39 4.79 35.07 39.82
N ALA A 40 5.91 34.97 40.55
CA ALA A 40 7.14 34.35 40.06
C ALA A 40 6.93 32.87 39.71
N GLN A 41 6.18 32.13 40.54
CA GLN A 41 5.88 30.72 40.31
C GLN A 41 4.96 30.52 39.10
N VAL A 42 3.94 31.37 38.93
CA VAL A 42 3.04 31.34 37.77
C VAL A 42 3.78 31.68 36.47
N GLN A 43 4.71 32.63 36.50
CA GLN A 43 5.54 32.97 35.33
C GLN A 43 6.51 31.84 34.97
N ALA A 44 7.13 31.21 35.97
CA ALA A 44 7.99 30.04 35.75
C ALA A 44 7.22 28.85 35.17
N THR A 45 6.02 28.56 35.68
CA THR A 45 5.16 27.49 35.14
C THR A 45 4.68 27.80 33.72
N ARG A 46 4.32 29.06 33.42
CA ARG A 46 3.97 29.47 32.04
C ARG A 46 5.15 29.35 31.10
N ALA A 47 6.35 29.75 31.53
CA ALA A 47 7.57 29.64 30.73
C ALA A 47 7.90 28.18 30.41
N ASP A 48 7.82 27.29 31.40
CA ASP A 48 8.06 25.86 31.22
C ASP A 48 7.02 25.20 30.30
N LEU A 49 5.74 25.55 30.44
CA LEU A 49 4.67 25.10 29.54
C LEU A 49 4.91 25.57 28.09
N THR A 50 5.28 26.83 27.89
CA THR A 50 5.64 27.32 26.55
C THR A 50 6.89 26.66 25.97
N ALA A 51 7.87 26.32 26.82
CA ALA A 51 9.07 25.60 26.40
C ALA A 51 8.75 24.15 25.99
N GLN A 52 7.92 23.45 26.77
CA GLN A 52 7.45 22.09 26.46
C GLN A 52 6.60 22.06 25.17
N VAL A 53 5.71 23.02 24.98
CA VAL A 53 4.89 23.13 23.76
C VAL A 53 5.78 23.40 22.53
N ARG A 54 6.79 24.25 22.64
CA ARG A 54 7.77 24.49 21.55
C ARG A 54 8.61 23.25 21.26
N ALA A 55 9.08 22.53 22.28
CA ALA A 55 9.84 21.30 22.10
C ALA A 55 9.00 20.18 21.46
N THR A 56 7.73 20.08 21.84
CA THR A 56 6.78 19.12 21.25
C THR A 56 6.48 19.46 19.80
N ARG A 57 6.28 20.76 19.49
CA ARG A 57 6.06 21.24 18.13
C ARG A 57 7.27 21.02 17.23
N ALA A 58 8.49 21.29 17.72
CA ALA A 58 9.74 21.02 17.01
C ALA A 58 9.96 19.52 16.77
N SER A 59 9.60 18.67 17.74
CA SER A 59 9.66 17.21 17.57
C SER A 59 8.63 16.71 16.55
N LEU A 60 7.44 17.31 16.49
CA LEU A 60 6.41 16.98 15.51
C LEU A 60 6.80 17.41 14.09
N GLU A 61 7.34 18.62 13.93
CA GLU A 61 7.88 19.13 12.66
C GLU A 61 9.04 18.25 12.17
N ALA A 62 10.01 17.93 13.02
CA ALA A 62 11.11 17.03 12.67
C ALA A 62 10.67 15.59 12.34
N THR A 63 9.58 15.11 12.94
CA THR A 63 9.00 13.79 12.62
C THR A 63 8.25 13.84 11.28
N ASN A 64 7.49 14.90 11.05
CA ASN A 64 6.75 15.13 9.81
C ASN A 64 7.72 15.31 8.63
N ASP A 65 8.81 16.04 8.80
CA ASP A 65 9.85 16.24 7.78
C ASP A 65 10.59 14.94 7.44
N ARG A 66 10.85 14.07 8.44
CA ARG A 66 11.43 12.74 8.20
C ARG A 66 10.48 11.79 7.49
N ILE A 67 9.17 11.91 7.72
CA ILE A 67 8.15 11.14 7.01
C ILE A 67 8.03 11.64 5.56
N ASN A 68 7.99 12.97 5.36
CA ASN A 68 7.93 13.62 4.05
C ASN A 68 9.17 13.31 3.20
N ALA A 69 10.37 13.29 3.81
CA ALA A 69 11.64 12.95 3.14
C ALA A 69 11.71 11.49 2.67
N ARG A 70 10.96 10.57 3.30
CA ARG A 70 10.92 9.14 2.95
C ARG A 70 9.85 8.78 1.92
N THR A 71 8.79 9.57 1.80
CA THR A 71 7.65 9.27 0.92
C THR A 71 7.53 10.21 -0.28
N GLY A 72 8.36 11.26 -0.37
CA GLY A 72 8.25 12.27 -1.43
C GLY A 72 6.88 12.95 -1.49
N ARG A 73 6.06 12.81 -0.44
CA ARG A 73 4.67 13.27 -0.38
C ARG A 73 4.34 13.71 1.03
N ASN A 74 3.64 14.83 1.14
CA ASN A 74 3.13 15.33 2.40
C ASN A 74 2.01 14.39 2.89
N LEU A 75 2.32 13.46 3.81
CA LEU A 75 1.32 12.56 4.40
C LEU A 75 0.14 13.36 4.99
N LEU A 76 0.47 14.47 5.66
CA LEU A 76 -0.50 15.41 6.19
C LEU A 76 -1.41 15.99 5.10
N PHE A 77 -0.88 16.28 3.91
CA PHE A 77 -1.67 16.75 2.77
C PHE A 77 -2.61 15.66 2.25
N ALA A 78 -2.15 14.41 2.12
CA ALA A 78 -3.00 13.32 1.67
C ALA A 78 -4.16 13.05 2.65
N VAL A 79 -3.87 13.06 3.95
CA VAL A 79 -4.90 12.94 5.00
C VAL A 79 -5.85 14.14 4.97
N ALA A 80 -5.32 15.37 4.82
CA ALA A 80 -6.14 16.58 4.74
C ALA A 80 -7.08 16.56 3.52
N VAL A 81 -6.60 16.16 2.35
CA VAL A 81 -7.42 16.02 1.14
C VAL A 81 -8.49 14.94 1.32
N GLY A 82 -8.15 13.80 1.91
CA GLY A 82 -9.11 12.74 2.21
C GLY A 82 -10.21 13.19 3.19
N LEU A 83 -9.83 13.85 4.28
CA LEU A 83 -10.77 14.41 5.25
C LEU A 83 -11.62 15.54 4.65
N LEU A 84 -11.04 16.39 3.81
CA LEU A 84 -11.77 17.44 3.11
C LEU A 84 -12.80 16.84 2.16
N LEU A 85 -12.41 15.89 1.31
CA LEU A 85 -13.31 15.25 0.35
C LEU A 85 -14.42 14.48 1.08
N GLY A 86 -14.07 13.70 2.10
CA GLY A 86 -15.04 12.98 2.94
C GLY A 86 -15.99 13.94 3.67
N GLY A 87 -15.45 15.02 4.24
CA GLY A 87 -16.23 16.07 4.89
C GLY A 87 -17.19 16.77 3.93
N VAL A 88 -16.73 17.10 2.71
CA VAL A 88 -17.58 17.69 1.67
C VAL A 88 -18.72 16.74 1.28
N VAL A 89 -18.44 15.45 1.10
CA VAL A 89 -19.47 14.44 0.83
C VAL A 89 -20.48 14.38 1.98
N LEU A 90 -20.02 14.30 3.23
CA LEU A 90 -20.90 14.20 4.39
C LEU A 90 -21.75 15.46 4.61
N VAL A 91 -21.13 16.65 4.53
CA VAL A 91 -21.85 17.93 4.67
C VAL A 91 -22.86 18.08 3.54
N SER A 92 -22.48 17.77 2.29
CA SER A 92 -23.41 17.83 1.17
C SER A 92 -24.61 16.89 1.35
N LEU A 93 -24.39 15.70 1.90
CA LEU A 93 -25.44 14.71 2.13
C LEU A 93 -26.46 15.18 3.19
N VAL A 94 -25.99 15.82 4.26
CA VAL A 94 -26.85 16.23 5.39
C VAL A 94 -27.49 17.61 5.16
N VAL A 95 -26.86 18.51 4.41
CA VAL A 95 -27.37 19.88 4.18
C VAL A 95 -28.36 19.93 3.03
N GLU A 96 -28.01 19.39 1.86
CA GLU A 96 -28.84 19.48 0.67
C GLU A 96 -28.57 18.32 -0.29
N LYS A 97 -29.59 17.47 -0.49
CA LYS A 97 -29.51 16.25 -1.31
C LYS A 97 -29.04 16.53 -2.74
N GLN A 98 -29.38 17.70 -3.30
CA GLN A 98 -28.92 18.11 -4.63
C GLN A 98 -27.41 18.33 -4.70
N LEU A 99 -26.77 18.83 -3.62
CA LEU A 99 -25.31 19.00 -3.58
C LEU A 99 -24.60 17.64 -3.56
N PHE A 100 -25.14 16.69 -2.79
CA PHE A 100 -24.64 15.32 -2.80
C PHE A 100 -24.75 14.69 -4.19
N LEU A 101 -25.86 14.90 -4.90
CA LEU A 101 -26.03 14.42 -6.28
C LEU A 101 -24.93 14.97 -7.20
N LEU A 102 -24.58 16.26 -7.11
CA LEU A 102 -23.52 16.85 -7.93
C LEU A 102 -22.14 16.23 -7.65
N ILE A 103 -21.82 15.99 -6.37
CA ILE A 103 -20.56 15.34 -5.98
C ILE A 103 -20.56 13.87 -6.43
N ALA A 104 -21.67 13.15 -6.26
CA ALA A 104 -21.83 11.79 -6.74
C ALA A 104 -21.63 11.72 -8.27
N ILE A 105 -22.22 12.67 -9.03
CA ILE A 105 -22.00 12.77 -10.48
C ILE A 105 -20.52 12.95 -10.80
N ALA A 106 -19.81 13.86 -10.12
CA ALA A 106 -18.39 14.09 -10.36
C ALA A 106 -17.54 12.83 -10.07
N LEU A 107 -17.76 12.19 -8.92
CA LEU A 107 -17.03 10.97 -8.53
C LEU A 107 -17.32 9.80 -9.47
N MET A 108 -18.59 9.58 -9.82
CA MET A 108 -19.00 8.50 -10.71
C MET A 108 -18.55 8.73 -12.16
N ALA A 109 -18.56 9.99 -12.63
CA ALA A 109 -17.99 10.36 -13.92
C ALA A 109 -16.49 10.07 -13.98
N PHE A 110 -15.75 10.41 -12.92
CA PHE A 110 -14.32 10.12 -12.81
C PHE A 110 -14.06 8.61 -12.80
N THR A 111 -14.77 7.83 -11.98
CA THR A 111 -14.65 6.36 -11.93
C THR A 111 -15.00 5.72 -13.28
N ALA A 112 -16.03 6.21 -13.97
CA ALA A 112 -16.41 5.74 -15.31
C ALA A 112 -15.31 6.04 -16.34
N TYR A 113 -14.69 7.22 -16.27
CA TYR A 113 -13.57 7.59 -17.14
C TYR A 113 -12.36 6.67 -16.95
N GLU A 114 -11.98 6.40 -15.69
CA GLU A 114 -10.83 5.56 -15.36
C GLU A 114 -11.08 4.11 -15.79
N LEU A 115 -12.24 3.54 -15.46
CA LEU A 115 -12.56 2.18 -15.89
C LEU A 115 -12.65 2.05 -17.41
N ALA A 116 -13.23 3.04 -18.11
CA ALA A 116 -13.25 3.05 -19.57
C ALA A 116 -11.83 3.15 -20.16
N THR A 117 -10.92 3.85 -19.49
CA THR A 117 -9.50 3.95 -19.89
C THR A 117 -8.78 2.62 -19.66
N ALA A 118 -8.95 1.99 -18.51
CA ALA A 118 -8.38 0.68 -18.20
C ALA A 118 -8.85 -0.41 -19.19
N LEU A 119 -10.16 -0.44 -19.50
CA LEU A 119 -10.71 -1.34 -20.52
C LEU A 119 -10.10 -1.11 -21.90
N ARG A 120 -9.74 0.13 -22.23
CA ARG A 120 -9.05 0.45 -23.49
C ARG A 120 -7.60 0.01 -23.51
N GLN A 121 -6.91 0.07 -22.39
CA GLN A 121 -5.56 -0.47 -22.27
C GLN A 121 -5.56 -1.99 -22.46
N ALA A 122 -6.61 -2.68 -21.99
CA ALA A 122 -6.85 -4.10 -22.24
C ALA A 122 -7.36 -4.43 -23.67
N GLY A 123 -7.26 -3.49 -24.62
CA GLY A 123 -7.55 -3.73 -26.03
C GLY A 123 -9.03 -3.62 -26.44
N ARG A 124 -9.93 -3.21 -25.54
CA ARG A 124 -11.34 -2.90 -25.89
C ARG A 124 -11.47 -1.48 -26.42
N ARG A 125 -12.43 -1.21 -27.30
CA ARG A 125 -12.72 0.17 -27.78
C ARG A 125 -13.97 0.72 -27.11
N VAL A 126 -13.93 0.84 -25.79
CA VAL A 126 -15.01 1.49 -25.02
C VAL A 126 -14.98 3.01 -25.28
N PRO A 127 -16.12 3.65 -25.59
CA PRO A 127 -16.18 5.09 -25.79
C PRO A 127 -16.10 5.83 -24.45
N ARG A 128 -14.91 6.36 -24.10
CA ARG A 128 -14.67 7.06 -22.82
C ARG A 128 -15.64 8.22 -22.58
N VAL A 129 -15.71 9.14 -23.54
CA VAL A 129 -16.59 10.32 -23.46
C VAL A 129 -18.06 9.89 -23.41
N GLY A 130 -18.46 8.94 -24.26
CA GLY A 130 -19.82 8.38 -24.22
C GLY A 130 -20.16 7.76 -22.87
N SER A 131 -19.24 6.99 -22.27
CA SER A 131 -19.45 6.34 -20.98
C SER A 131 -19.64 7.34 -19.85
N VAL A 132 -18.84 8.42 -19.84
CA VAL A 132 -18.99 9.52 -18.89
C VAL A 132 -20.34 10.22 -19.07
N ILE A 133 -20.71 10.58 -20.30
CA ILE A 133 -22.02 11.21 -20.59
C ILE A 133 -23.17 10.31 -20.12
N ALA A 134 -23.08 9.00 -20.39
CA ALA A 134 -24.09 8.04 -20.01
C ALA A 134 -24.25 7.95 -18.48
N VAL A 135 -23.15 7.90 -17.71
CA VAL A 135 -23.20 7.89 -16.25
C VAL A 135 -23.69 9.22 -15.68
N VAL A 136 -23.21 10.35 -16.21
CA VAL A 136 -23.66 11.69 -15.80
C VAL A 136 -25.15 11.89 -16.03
N ALA A 137 -25.71 11.34 -17.12
CA ALA A 137 -27.14 11.40 -17.39
C ALA A 137 -27.95 10.41 -16.54
N LEU A 138 -27.42 9.21 -16.28
CA LEU A 138 -28.10 8.16 -15.52
C LEU A 138 -28.46 8.61 -14.09
N LEU A 139 -27.55 9.31 -13.41
CA LEU A 139 -27.74 9.67 -11.99
C LEU A 139 -28.89 10.66 -11.74
N PRO A 140 -29.04 11.80 -12.45
CA PRO A 140 -30.20 12.67 -12.28
C PRO A 140 -31.50 11.99 -12.74
N ILE A 141 -31.47 11.17 -13.80
CA ILE A 141 -32.65 10.38 -14.20
C ILE A 141 -33.06 9.42 -13.07
N THR A 142 -32.10 8.81 -12.38
CA THR A 142 -32.35 7.95 -11.21
C THR A 142 -32.92 8.75 -10.04
N TYR A 143 -32.33 9.92 -9.75
CA TYR A 143 -32.73 10.76 -8.61
C TYR A 143 -34.18 11.26 -8.75
N TYR A 144 -34.54 11.79 -9.92
CA TYR A 144 -35.88 12.34 -10.17
C TYR A 144 -36.89 11.27 -10.59
N GLY A 145 -36.46 10.26 -11.34
CA GLY A 145 -37.31 9.21 -11.87
C GLY A 145 -37.46 7.99 -10.96
N ARG A 146 -36.77 7.95 -9.81
CA ARG A 146 -36.90 6.88 -8.79
C ARG A 146 -36.56 5.49 -9.40
N PRO A 147 -37.03 4.34 -8.88
CA PRO A 147 -36.64 3.04 -9.45
C PRO A 147 -36.93 2.91 -10.95
N ASP A 148 -38.06 3.44 -11.42
CA ASP A 148 -38.43 3.37 -12.83
C ASP A 148 -37.45 4.16 -13.72
N GLY A 149 -37.08 5.36 -13.28
CA GLY A 149 -36.05 6.18 -13.90
C GLY A 149 -34.68 5.51 -13.92
N GLN A 150 -34.30 4.79 -12.86
CA GLN A 150 -33.04 4.06 -12.81
C GLN A 150 -32.96 3.01 -13.92
N TRP A 151 -34.00 2.18 -14.07
CA TRP A 151 -34.04 1.12 -15.07
C TRP A 151 -34.14 1.68 -16.49
N LEU A 152 -35.02 2.66 -16.72
CA LEU A 152 -35.16 3.31 -18.03
C LEU A 152 -33.90 4.07 -18.44
N GLY A 153 -33.29 4.81 -17.50
CA GLY A 153 -32.04 5.51 -17.69
C GLY A 153 -30.89 4.55 -18.01
N LEU A 154 -30.83 3.40 -17.33
CA LEU A 154 -29.81 2.37 -17.60
C LEU A 154 -29.97 1.77 -19.00
N LEU A 155 -31.19 1.39 -19.38
CA LEU A 155 -31.48 0.87 -20.72
C LEU A 155 -31.16 1.91 -21.80
N GLY A 156 -31.54 3.17 -21.57
CA GLY A 156 -31.20 4.29 -22.44
C GLY A 156 -29.69 4.51 -22.56
N ALA A 157 -28.94 4.44 -21.45
CA ALA A 157 -27.49 4.53 -21.42
C ALA A 157 -26.83 3.37 -22.20
N MET A 158 -27.31 2.13 -22.02
CA MET A 158 -26.82 0.97 -22.77
C MET A 158 -27.08 1.13 -24.28
N ALA A 159 -28.29 1.53 -24.66
CA ALA A 159 -28.65 1.80 -26.04
C ALA A 159 -27.80 2.92 -26.65
N PHE A 160 -27.57 4.00 -25.89
CA PHE A 160 -26.72 5.11 -26.29
C PHE A 160 -25.27 4.66 -26.55
N LEU A 161 -24.65 3.89 -25.65
CA LEU A 161 -23.28 3.40 -25.86
C LEU A 161 -23.18 2.40 -27.01
N ALA A 162 -24.19 1.52 -27.16
CA ALA A 162 -24.27 0.60 -28.28
C ALA A 162 -24.37 1.37 -29.62
N LEU A 163 -25.27 2.36 -29.70
CA LEU A 163 -25.43 3.21 -30.87
C LEU A 163 -24.15 4.01 -31.15
N TRP A 164 -23.53 4.60 -30.13
CA TRP A 164 -22.25 5.30 -30.26
C TRP A 164 -21.20 4.39 -30.91
N ARG A 165 -21.07 3.15 -30.42
CA ARG A 165 -20.10 2.20 -30.96
C ARG A 165 -20.43 1.73 -32.38
N ILE A 166 -21.72 1.62 -32.73
CA ILE A 166 -22.18 1.30 -34.09
C ILE A 166 -21.89 2.46 -35.05
N VAL A 167 -22.19 3.70 -34.65
CA VAL A 167 -21.91 4.91 -35.46
C VAL A 167 -20.41 5.04 -35.72
N GLU A 168 -19.56 4.70 -34.75
CA GLU A 168 -18.11 4.66 -34.97
C GLU A 168 -17.66 3.66 -36.05
N GLN A 169 -18.46 2.64 -36.39
CA GLN A 169 -18.16 1.73 -37.52
C GLN A 169 -18.36 2.38 -38.89
N VAL A 170 -19.12 3.48 -38.96
CA VAL A 170 -19.29 4.22 -40.22
C VAL A 170 -17.96 4.85 -40.65
N LEU A 171 -17.14 5.28 -39.67
CA LEU A 171 -15.84 5.89 -39.89
C LEU A 171 -14.79 4.82 -40.31
N PRO A 172 -14.18 4.91 -41.51
CA PRO A 172 -13.25 3.90 -42.01
C PRO A 172 -12.06 3.63 -41.08
N ALA A 173 -11.54 4.67 -40.42
CA ALA A 173 -10.42 4.57 -39.48
C ALA A 173 -10.76 3.83 -38.16
N ARG A 174 -12.05 3.59 -37.88
CA ARG A 174 -12.54 2.96 -36.64
C ARG A 174 -13.27 1.64 -36.87
N ARG A 175 -13.36 1.19 -38.14
CA ARG A 175 -13.96 -0.09 -38.51
C ARG A 175 -13.22 -1.27 -37.89
N THR A 176 -13.99 -2.20 -37.33
CA THR A 176 -13.49 -3.41 -36.68
C THR A 176 -14.42 -4.58 -37.00
N SER A 177 -13.93 -5.82 -36.82
CA SER A 177 -14.77 -7.02 -36.97
C SER A 177 -15.98 -7.01 -36.04
N THR A 178 -17.11 -7.60 -36.47
CA THR A 178 -18.35 -7.73 -35.70
C THR A 178 -18.14 -8.33 -34.31
N ARG A 179 -17.25 -9.33 -34.18
CA ARG A 179 -16.92 -9.94 -32.88
C ARG A 179 -16.24 -8.96 -31.92
N ALA A 180 -15.41 -8.06 -32.45
CA ALA A 180 -14.78 -7.01 -31.65
C ALA A 180 -15.82 -5.97 -31.21
N VAL A 181 -16.73 -5.58 -32.10
CA VAL A 181 -17.84 -4.66 -31.77
C VAL A 181 -18.72 -5.22 -30.66
N LEU A 182 -19.10 -6.48 -30.75
CA LEU A 182 -19.90 -7.13 -29.70
C LEU A 182 -19.15 -7.17 -28.37
N GLY A 183 -17.85 -7.43 -28.40
CA GLY A 183 -16.99 -7.35 -27.22
C GLY A 183 -16.91 -5.93 -26.62
N ASP A 184 -16.82 -4.89 -27.46
CA ASP A 184 -16.77 -3.50 -27.03
C ASP A 184 -18.10 -3.04 -26.39
N ILE A 185 -19.23 -3.46 -26.98
CA ILE A 185 -20.56 -3.22 -26.43
C ILE A 185 -20.72 -3.97 -25.10
N GLY A 186 -20.28 -5.23 -25.03
CA GLY A 186 -20.29 -6.01 -23.80
C GLY A 186 -19.45 -5.35 -22.69
N SER A 187 -18.25 -4.86 -23.00
CA SER A 187 -17.42 -4.11 -22.04
C SER A 187 -18.04 -2.77 -21.62
N SER A 188 -18.72 -2.08 -22.53
CA SER A 188 -19.44 -0.82 -22.21
C SER A 188 -20.66 -1.08 -21.32
N THR A 189 -21.38 -2.17 -21.57
CA THR A 189 -22.51 -2.64 -20.76
C THR A 189 -22.03 -3.06 -19.37
N PHE A 190 -20.92 -3.78 -19.28
CA PHE A 190 -20.29 -4.13 -18.01
C PHE A 190 -19.89 -2.88 -17.22
N LEU A 191 -19.28 -1.88 -17.85
CA LEU A 191 -18.96 -0.60 -17.21
C LEU A 191 -20.22 0.07 -16.65
N LEU A 192 -21.31 0.12 -17.42
CA LEU A 192 -22.58 0.69 -16.94
C LEU A 192 -23.19 -0.13 -15.80
N ALA A 193 -23.16 -1.45 -15.87
CA ALA A 193 -23.69 -2.31 -14.82
C ALA A 193 -22.86 -2.23 -13.52
N TYR A 194 -21.54 -2.14 -13.64
CA TYR A 194 -20.64 -2.12 -12.48
C TYR A 194 -20.50 -0.74 -11.86
N VAL A 195 -20.27 0.30 -12.66
CA VAL A 195 -20.08 1.68 -12.16
C VAL A 195 -21.43 2.41 -12.13
N GLY A 196 -22.11 2.49 -13.27
CA GLY A 196 -23.35 3.27 -13.40
C GLY A 196 -24.47 2.78 -12.48
N LEU A 197 -24.85 1.50 -12.57
CA LEU A 197 -25.97 0.93 -11.82
C LEU A 197 -25.64 0.78 -10.33
N LEU A 198 -24.46 0.27 -9.96
CA LEU A 198 -24.12 0.16 -8.53
C LEU A 198 -24.03 1.53 -7.85
N GLY A 199 -23.44 2.52 -8.53
CA GLY A 199 -23.40 3.89 -8.01
C GLY A 199 -24.77 4.56 -7.97
N SER A 200 -25.67 4.24 -8.91
CA SER A 200 -27.01 4.82 -8.92
C SER A 200 -27.90 4.31 -7.77
N PHE A 201 -27.62 3.15 -7.16
CA PHE A 201 -28.32 2.73 -5.93
C PHE A 201 -28.07 3.68 -4.74
N ALA A 202 -26.88 4.25 -4.61
CA ALA A 202 -26.60 5.24 -3.55
C ALA A 202 -27.39 6.54 -3.78
N VAL A 203 -27.53 6.95 -5.05
CA VAL A 203 -28.35 8.11 -5.43
C VAL A 203 -29.83 7.83 -5.21
N LEU A 204 -30.30 6.63 -5.60
CA LEU A 204 -31.68 6.20 -5.38
C LEU A 204 -32.03 6.18 -3.90
N LEU A 205 -31.15 5.64 -3.05
CA LEU A 205 -31.35 5.61 -1.61
C LEU A 205 -31.45 7.02 -1.02
N THR A 206 -30.64 7.96 -1.53
CA THR A 206 -30.64 9.36 -1.06
C THR A 206 -31.88 10.12 -1.52
N ALA A 207 -32.47 9.75 -2.68
CA ALA A 207 -33.64 10.41 -3.24
C ALA A 207 -34.93 10.14 -2.44
N GLU A 208 -34.97 9.06 -1.66
CA GLU A 208 -36.10 8.73 -0.80
C GLU A 208 -36.26 9.71 0.38
N ASP A 209 -37.45 9.72 0.97
CA ASP A 209 -37.76 10.55 2.13
C ASP A 209 -36.96 10.05 3.35
N GLY A 210 -36.18 10.94 3.98
CA GLY A 210 -35.20 10.56 5.00
C GLY A 210 -34.00 9.74 4.48
N GLY A 211 -33.85 9.60 3.17
CA GLY A 211 -32.79 8.83 2.50
C GLY A 211 -31.37 9.25 2.86
N GLU A 212 -31.16 10.49 3.29
CA GLU A 212 -29.87 11.00 3.76
C GLU A 212 -29.31 10.19 4.95
N TRP A 213 -30.17 9.78 5.89
CA TRP A 213 -29.79 8.96 7.03
C TRP A 213 -29.48 7.53 6.62
N TRP A 214 -30.22 7.00 5.65
CA TRP A 214 -29.96 5.66 5.10
C TRP A 214 -28.63 5.60 4.34
N THR A 215 -28.36 6.58 3.48
CA THR A 215 -27.08 6.70 2.78
C THR A 215 -25.93 6.92 3.76
N LEU A 216 -26.13 7.74 4.80
CA LEU A 216 -25.13 7.93 5.85
C LEU A 216 -24.86 6.62 6.62
N ALA A 217 -25.90 5.85 6.95
CA ALA A 217 -25.77 4.55 7.61
C ALA A 217 -24.95 3.57 6.77
N PHE A 218 -25.24 3.53 5.47
CA PHE A 218 -24.50 2.73 4.50
C PHE A 218 -23.01 3.12 4.47
N LEU A 219 -22.70 4.41 4.36
CA LEU A 219 -21.31 4.90 4.35
C LEU A 219 -20.57 4.55 5.65
N ILE A 220 -21.20 4.76 6.81
CA ILE A 220 -20.61 4.42 8.11
C ILE A 220 -20.38 2.91 8.21
N LEU A 221 -21.34 2.07 7.79
CA LEU A 221 -21.20 0.62 7.83
C LEU A 221 -20.02 0.13 6.99
N VAL A 222 -19.85 0.63 5.77
CA VAL A 222 -18.70 0.27 4.92
C VAL A 222 -17.38 0.64 5.60
N VAL A 223 -17.28 1.85 6.16
CA VAL A 223 -16.09 2.29 6.91
C VAL A 223 -15.84 1.42 8.14
N CYS A 224 -16.88 1.02 8.87
CA CYS A 224 -16.77 0.12 10.02
C CYS A 224 -16.32 -1.29 9.60
N CYS A 225 -16.81 -1.82 8.48
CA CYS A 225 -16.37 -3.10 7.92
C CYS A 225 -14.87 -3.07 7.63
N ASP A 226 -14.40 -2.05 6.91
CA ASP A 226 -12.99 -1.93 6.52
C ASP A 226 -12.09 -1.71 7.75
N THR A 227 -12.52 -0.88 8.68
CA THR A 227 -11.79 -0.64 9.94
C THR A 227 -11.74 -1.90 10.80
N GLY A 228 -12.84 -2.63 10.92
CA GLY A 228 -12.91 -3.90 11.65
C GLY A 228 -12.04 -4.98 11.00
N ALA A 229 -12.05 -5.06 9.67
CA ALA A 229 -11.18 -5.95 8.90
C ALA A 229 -9.70 -5.64 9.14
N TYR A 230 -9.35 -4.36 9.10
CA TYR A 230 -7.98 -3.90 9.28
C TYR A 230 -7.47 -4.19 10.70
N ILE A 231 -8.22 -3.81 11.74
CA ILE A 231 -7.81 -3.99 13.14
C ILE A 231 -7.67 -5.48 13.48
N ALA A 232 -8.64 -6.30 13.10
CA ALA A 232 -8.58 -7.74 13.37
C ALA A 232 -7.55 -8.45 12.50
N GLY A 233 -7.40 -8.02 11.23
CA GLY A 233 -6.41 -8.53 10.31
C GLY A 233 -4.98 -8.28 10.80
N LEU A 234 -4.68 -7.09 11.33
CA LEU A 234 -3.37 -6.76 11.90
C LEU A 234 -3.07 -7.55 13.18
N ASN A 235 -4.05 -7.69 14.08
CA ASN A 235 -3.83 -8.31 15.38
C ASN A 235 -3.86 -9.84 15.34
N PHE A 236 -4.63 -10.44 14.42
CA PHE A 236 -4.94 -11.87 14.42
C PHE A 236 -4.81 -12.55 13.06
N GLY A 237 -4.49 -11.81 11.99
CA GLY A 237 -4.45 -12.35 10.62
C GLY A 237 -3.41 -13.44 10.44
N LYS A 238 -3.87 -14.69 10.32
CA LYS A 238 -3.00 -15.86 10.08
C LYS A 238 -3.39 -16.61 8.83
N HIS A 239 -4.67 -16.62 8.47
CA HIS A 239 -5.17 -17.42 7.36
C HIS A 239 -5.69 -16.53 6.23
N PRO A 240 -4.96 -16.45 5.09
CA PRO A 240 -5.43 -15.71 3.93
C PRO A 240 -6.72 -16.30 3.35
N MET A 241 -7.66 -15.44 3.01
CA MET A 241 -8.97 -15.82 2.47
C MET A 241 -8.92 -16.13 0.96
N ALA A 242 -8.17 -15.35 0.18
CA ALA A 242 -8.10 -15.49 -1.28
C ALA A 242 -6.66 -15.35 -1.81
N PRO A 243 -5.77 -16.35 -1.59
CA PRO A 243 -4.33 -16.24 -1.85
C PRO A 243 -3.97 -15.87 -3.31
N THR A 244 -4.79 -16.26 -4.27
CA THR A 244 -4.54 -16.08 -5.71
C THR A 244 -5.12 -14.78 -6.29
N ILE A 245 -5.98 -14.08 -5.53
CA ILE A 245 -6.71 -12.89 -5.97
C ILE A 245 -6.32 -11.68 -5.10
N SER A 246 -6.33 -11.84 -3.78
CA SER A 246 -5.96 -10.80 -2.81
C SER A 246 -5.21 -11.43 -1.61
N PRO A 247 -3.86 -11.43 -1.64
CA PRO A 247 -3.06 -12.13 -0.64
C PRO A 247 -3.09 -11.49 0.76
N LYS A 248 -3.60 -10.26 0.89
CA LYS A 248 -3.63 -9.51 2.17
C LYS A 248 -4.93 -9.67 2.96
N LYS A 249 -5.98 -10.27 2.38
CA LYS A 249 -7.24 -10.50 3.11
C LYS A 249 -7.16 -11.77 3.94
N THR A 250 -7.56 -11.69 5.20
CA THR A 250 -7.53 -12.83 6.14
C THR A 250 -8.94 -13.19 6.64
N TRP A 251 -9.15 -14.46 6.99
CA TRP A 251 -10.40 -14.93 7.60
C TRP A 251 -10.63 -14.29 8.96
N GLU A 252 -9.57 -14.03 9.73
CA GLU A 252 -9.67 -13.33 11.01
C GLU A 252 -10.06 -11.86 10.82
N GLY A 253 -9.54 -11.21 9.78
CA GLY A 253 -9.99 -9.88 9.37
C GLY A 253 -11.48 -9.88 9.04
N PHE A 254 -11.95 -10.83 8.24
CA PHE A 254 -13.39 -10.94 7.92
C PHE A 254 -14.27 -11.14 9.17
N ALA A 255 -13.84 -11.96 10.12
CA ALA A 255 -14.56 -12.14 11.38
C ALA A 255 -14.62 -10.84 12.20
N GLY A 256 -13.52 -10.07 12.25
CA GLY A 256 -13.51 -8.75 12.87
C GLY A 256 -14.41 -7.73 12.17
N ALA A 257 -14.43 -7.74 10.84
CA ALA A 257 -15.34 -6.93 10.04
C ALA A 257 -16.80 -7.31 10.33
N ALA A 258 -17.12 -8.60 10.47
CA ALA A 258 -18.46 -9.06 10.81
C ALA A 258 -18.92 -8.57 12.19
N ALA A 259 -18.06 -8.66 13.21
CA ALA A 259 -18.36 -8.15 14.53
C ALA A 259 -18.58 -6.62 14.52
N ALA A 260 -17.72 -5.88 13.82
CA ALA A 260 -17.85 -4.43 13.67
C ALA A 260 -19.13 -4.05 12.91
N ALA A 261 -19.47 -4.76 11.83
CA ALA A 261 -20.67 -4.52 11.02
C ALA A 261 -21.96 -4.79 11.80
N VAL A 262 -22.01 -5.88 12.57
CA VAL A 262 -23.17 -6.21 13.41
C VAL A 262 -23.35 -5.17 14.51
N LEU A 263 -22.28 -4.80 15.22
CA LEU A 263 -22.35 -3.80 16.28
C LEU A 263 -22.76 -2.43 15.73
N ALA A 264 -22.08 -1.96 14.68
CA ALA A 264 -22.41 -0.68 14.04
C ALA A 264 -23.83 -0.71 13.47
N GLY A 265 -24.25 -1.81 12.84
CA GLY A 265 -25.60 -1.99 12.30
C GLY A 265 -26.68 -1.89 13.37
N ILE A 266 -26.50 -2.55 14.52
CA ILE A 266 -27.43 -2.44 15.67
C ILE A 266 -27.51 -0.99 16.15
N LEU A 267 -26.36 -0.33 16.37
CA LEU A 267 -26.31 1.05 16.86
C LEU A 267 -26.97 2.03 15.87
N LEU A 268 -26.64 1.93 14.58
CA LEU A 268 -27.22 2.78 13.54
C LEU A 268 -28.73 2.53 13.39
N SER A 269 -29.17 1.28 13.48
CA SER A 269 -30.59 0.92 13.44
C SER A 269 -31.36 1.57 14.59
N LEU A 270 -30.86 1.46 15.82
CA LEU A 270 -31.54 1.97 17.01
C LEU A 270 -31.50 3.50 17.11
N PHE A 271 -30.35 4.12 16.84
CA PHE A 271 -30.14 5.55 17.14
C PHE A 271 -30.36 6.47 15.93
N MET A 272 -30.22 5.97 14.71
CA MET A 272 -30.25 6.81 13.50
C MET A 272 -31.42 6.47 12.59
N ILE A 273 -31.60 5.20 12.24
CA ILE A 273 -32.67 4.73 11.34
C ILE A 273 -34.02 4.57 12.08
N GLN A 274 -33.99 4.46 13.41
CA GLN A 274 -35.17 4.24 14.28
C GLN A 274 -35.90 2.93 13.95
N GLN A 275 -35.14 1.86 13.70
CA GLN A 275 -35.62 0.52 13.42
C GLN A 275 -35.16 -0.48 14.49
N ALA A 276 -35.85 -1.62 14.58
CA ALA A 276 -35.55 -2.66 15.57
C ALA A 276 -34.10 -3.19 15.45
N TRP A 277 -33.47 -3.54 16.58
CA TRP A 277 -32.06 -3.99 16.62
C TRP A 277 -31.73 -5.14 15.66
N TRP A 278 -32.66 -6.07 15.43
CA TRP A 278 -32.46 -7.21 14.54
C TRP A 278 -32.33 -6.78 13.07
N PHE A 279 -32.97 -5.67 12.68
CA PHE A 279 -32.83 -5.09 11.34
C PHE A 279 -31.39 -4.64 11.12
N GLY A 280 -30.79 -4.01 12.13
CA GLY A 280 -29.38 -3.61 12.13
C GLY A 280 -28.41 -4.78 11.92
N ILE A 281 -28.72 -5.96 12.46
CA ILE A 281 -27.91 -7.17 12.24
C ILE A 281 -27.98 -7.58 10.76
N VAL A 282 -29.19 -7.67 10.21
CA VAL A 282 -29.39 -8.05 8.80
C VAL A 282 -28.70 -7.05 7.88
N LEU A 283 -28.89 -5.76 8.11
CA LEU A 283 -28.27 -4.70 7.34
C LEU A 283 -26.73 -4.80 7.39
N GLY A 284 -26.15 -4.91 8.59
CA GLY A 284 -24.70 -5.03 8.76
C GLY A 284 -24.11 -6.24 8.04
N LEU A 285 -24.76 -7.41 8.14
CA LEU A 285 -24.30 -8.63 7.47
C LEU A 285 -24.41 -8.54 5.94
N VAL A 286 -25.49 -7.96 5.43
CA VAL A 286 -25.65 -7.74 3.99
C VAL A 286 -24.55 -6.81 3.47
N ILE A 287 -24.31 -5.68 4.15
CA ILE A 287 -23.26 -4.74 3.77
C ILE A 287 -21.88 -5.38 3.81
N LEU A 288 -21.57 -6.16 4.86
CA LEU A 288 -20.32 -6.93 4.95
C LEU A 288 -20.11 -7.82 3.72
N VAL A 289 -21.12 -8.63 3.36
CA VAL A 289 -21.03 -9.54 2.22
C VAL A 289 -20.87 -8.75 0.92
N THR A 290 -21.66 -7.71 0.70
CA THR A 290 -21.56 -6.91 -0.54
C THR A 290 -20.24 -6.14 -0.65
N ALA A 291 -19.73 -5.57 0.45
CA ALA A 291 -18.47 -4.84 0.46
C ALA A 291 -17.28 -5.79 0.20
N THR A 292 -17.29 -6.97 0.82
CA THR A 292 -16.23 -7.97 0.63
C THR A 292 -16.24 -8.55 -0.79
N LEU A 293 -17.42 -8.84 -1.34
CA LEU A 293 -17.57 -9.23 -2.74
C LEU A 293 -17.15 -8.13 -3.71
N GLY A 294 -17.49 -6.87 -3.42
CA GLY A 294 -17.12 -5.70 -4.23
C GLY A 294 -15.61 -5.56 -4.38
N ASP A 295 -14.87 -5.64 -3.28
CA ASP A 295 -13.41 -5.52 -3.29
C ASP A 295 -12.72 -6.76 -3.91
N LEU A 296 -13.31 -7.96 -3.76
CA LEU A 296 -12.85 -9.14 -4.51
C LEU A 296 -13.10 -8.98 -6.02
N ALA A 297 -14.26 -8.46 -6.42
CA ALA A 297 -14.58 -8.17 -7.83
C ALA A 297 -13.62 -7.12 -8.39
N GLU A 298 -13.32 -6.06 -7.64
CA GLU A 298 -12.33 -5.05 -8.03
C GLU A 298 -10.94 -5.69 -8.23
N SER A 299 -10.51 -6.53 -7.29
CA SER A 299 -9.23 -7.24 -7.37
C SER A 299 -9.17 -8.19 -8.57
N LEU A 300 -10.28 -8.87 -8.90
CA LEU A 300 -10.39 -9.73 -10.09
C LEU A 300 -10.31 -8.91 -11.38
N ILE A 301 -11.03 -7.79 -11.46
CA ILE A 301 -11.02 -6.89 -12.62
C ILE A 301 -9.59 -6.36 -12.85
N LYS A 302 -8.92 -5.90 -11.79
CA LYS A 302 -7.52 -5.45 -11.87
C LYS A 302 -6.60 -6.53 -12.43
N ARG A 303 -6.75 -7.77 -11.95
CA ARG A 303 -5.95 -8.92 -12.40
C ARG A 303 -6.21 -9.28 -13.86
N ASP A 304 -7.47 -9.28 -14.30
CA ASP A 304 -7.84 -9.61 -15.67
C ASP A 304 -7.43 -8.52 -16.66
N LEU A 305 -7.36 -7.25 -16.22
CA LEU A 305 -6.89 -6.14 -17.04
C LEU A 305 -5.36 -5.99 -17.05
N GLY A 306 -4.63 -6.73 -16.19
CA GLY A 306 -3.18 -6.61 -16.06
C GLY A 306 -2.72 -5.25 -15.51
N VAL A 307 -3.64 -4.47 -14.92
CA VAL A 307 -3.38 -3.14 -14.37
C VAL A 307 -3.36 -3.25 -12.84
N LYS A 308 -2.23 -2.89 -12.23
CA LYS A 308 -2.05 -2.97 -10.76
C LYS A 308 -2.84 -1.89 -10.01
N ASP A 309 -2.87 -0.67 -10.54
CA ASP A 309 -3.60 0.48 -10.00
C ASP A 309 -4.42 1.14 -11.11
N ILE A 310 -5.74 1.25 -10.93
CA ILE A 310 -6.66 1.82 -11.93
C ILE A 310 -6.64 3.36 -11.88
N SER A 311 -6.16 3.96 -10.79
CA SER A 311 -6.14 5.42 -10.59
C SER A 311 -4.75 6.00 -10.85
N SER A 312 -4.62 6.88 -11.84
CA SER A 312 -3.38 7.65 -12.07
C SER A 312 -3.48 9.12 -11.61
N TRP A 313 -4.69 9.55 -11.20
CA TRP A 313 -5.04 10.96 -11.05
C TRP A 313 -5.24 11.47 -9.61
N LEU A 314 -5.43 10.60 -8.61
CA LEU A 314 -5.53 11.04 -7.21
C LEU A 314 -4.14 11.04 -6.55
N PRO A 315 -3.63 12.20 -6.08
CA PRO A 315 -2.37 12.29 -5.32
C PRO A 315 -2.55 11.60 -3.97
N GLY A 316 -2.46 10.27 -3.96
CA GLY A 316 -3.08 9.49 -2.89
C GLY A 316 -2.76 8.02 -2.95
N HIS A 317 -3.06 7.36 -4.07
CA HIS A 317 -2.98 5.91 -4.22
C HIS A 317 -2.16 5.57 -5.47
N GLY A 318 -1.55 4.37 -5.49
CA GLY A 318 -0.44 3.98 -6.36
C GLY A 318 -0.51 4.50 -7.79
N GLY A 319 0.58 5.15 -8.23
CA GLY A 319 0.66 5.74 -9.56
C GLY A 319 2.00 6.41 -9.80
N SER A 320 3.02 5.61 -10.15
CA SER A 320 4.16 6.09 -10.92
C SER A 320 4.15 5.38 -12.26
N SER A 321 3.26 5.79 -13.15
CA SER A 321 3.33 5.45 -14.57
C SER A 321 3.74 6.69 -15.35
N THR A 322 5.03 6.96 -15.35
CA THR A 322 5.65 7.89 -16.29
C THR A 322 5.58 7.26 -17.67
N ALA A 323 4.70 7.79 -18.51
CA ALA A 323 4.71 7.53 -19.93
C ALA A 323 5.90 8.26 -20.57
N SER A 324 6.90 7.49 -20.97
CA SER A 324 7.90 7.81 -22.01
C SER A 324 8.58 6.48 -22.33
N THR A 325 8.52 5.89 -23.52
CA THR A 325 9.10 6.43 -24.76
C THR A 325 8.59 5.60 -25.96
N PRO A 326 8.45 6.19 -27.16
CA PRO A 326 7.88 5.55 -28.33
C PRO A 326 8.95 4.90 -29.20
N CYS A 327 8.71 3.71 -29.76
CA CYS A 327 9.44 3.29 -30.97
C CYS A 327 8.75 2.14 -31.71
N CYS A 328 8.12 2.48 -32.84
CA CYS A 328 8.18 1.77 -34.12
C CYS A 328 7.03 2.22 -35.02
N ARG A 329 7.20 3.43 -35.60
CA ARG A 329 6.53 3.80 -36.85
C ARG A 329 7.17 2.98 -37.98
N ARG A 330 6.37 2.23 -38.72
CA ARG A 330 6.76 1.67 -40.03
C ARG A 330 6.87 2.80 -41.06
N PRO A 331 7.88 2.82 -41.94
CA PRO A 331 7.77 3.47 -43.24
C PRO A 331 7.36 2.46 -44.34
N PRO A 332 6.72 2.94 -45.42
CA PRO A 332 6.39 2.14 -46.60
C PRO A 332 7.53 2.17 -47.63
N TRP A 333 7.42 1.29 -48.64
CA TRP A 333 8.11 1.21 -49.94
C TRP A 333 8.94 -0.07 -50.19
N PRO A 334 8.88 -0.63 -51.43
CA PRO A 334 9.53 -1.88 -51.80
C PRO A 334 10.82 -1.61 -52.61
N MET A 335 11.90 -2.33 -52.32
CA MET A 335 13.02 -2.44 -53.27
C MET A 335 13.53 -3.88 -53.32
N ARG A 336 13.55 -4.39 -54.55
CA ARG A 336 14.34 -5.55 -54.97
C ARG A 336 15.82 -5.18 -54.89
N CYS A 337 16.63 -6.05 -54.31
CA CYS A 337 18.03 -6.20 -54.68
C CYS A 337 18.38 -7.68 -54.76
N THR A 338 18.70 -8.10 -55.97
CA THR A 338 19.36 -9.33 -56.34
C THR A 338 20.81 -9.34 -55.86
N SER A 339 21.29 -10.48 -55.33
CA SER A 339 22.44 -11.24 -55.87
C SER A 339 23.20 -12.02 -54.79
N SER A 340 23.58 -13.23 -55.21
CA SER A 340 24.86 -13.91 -54.92
C SER A 340 25.15 -14.43 -53.49
N SER A 341 24.91 -15.74 -53.37
CA SER A 341 25.85 -16.79 -52.90
C SER A 341 26.74 -16.54 -51.67
N ARG A 342 26.48 -17.31 -50.61
CA ARG A 342 27.39 -18.39 -50.16
C ARG A 342 26.68 -19.22 -49.09
N ALA A 343 26.48 -20.50 -49.41
CA ALA A 343 26.06 -21.50 -48.46
C ALA A 343 27.22 -21.79 -47.50
N VAL A 344 27.00 -21.54 -46.21
CA VAL A 344 27.79 -22.10 -45.10
C VAL A 344 26.82 -22.98 -44.31
N PRO A 345 27.08 -24.29 -44.15
CA PRO A 345 26.17 -25.17 -43.44
C PRO A 345 26.32 -24.95 -41.93
N ARG A 346 25.57 -24.02 -41.35
CA ARG A 346 25.38 -23.97 -39.90
C ARG A 346 24.33 -25.01 -39.50
N ARG A 347 24.79 -26.20 -39.10
CA ARG A 347 24.15 -26.93 -38.00
C ARG A 347 24.27 -26.06 -36.74
N MET A 348 23.38 -25.07 -36.61
CA MET A 348 23.06 -24.51 -35.31
C MET A 348 22.09 -25.48 -34.65
N SER A 349 22.63 -26.30 -33.77
CA SER A 349 21.87 -27.00 -32.75
C SER A 349 20.95 -25.98 -32.06
N ARG A 350 19.65 -26.05 -32.34
CA ARG A 350 18.61 -25.40 -31.53
C ARG A 350 18.65 -26.08 -30.16
N MET A 351 19.41 -25.54 -29.22
CA MET A 351 19.09 -25.75 -27.81
C MET A 351 17.87 -24.90 -27.50
N THR A 352 16.70 -25.46 -27.80
CA THR A 352 15.42 -24.98 -27.28
C THR A 352 15.44 -25.29 -25.79
N THR A 353 15.40 -24.28 -24.93
CA THR A 353 15.13 -24.46 -23.51
C THR A 353 13.72 -25.01 -23.39
N THR A 354 13.59 -26.34 -23.33
CA THR A 354 12.28 -26.99 -23.29
C THR A 354 11.68 -26.83 -21.89
N PHE A 355 10.81 -25.84 -21.71
CA PHE A 355 10.00 -25.75 -20.51
C PHE A 355 8.96 -26.87 -20.46
N PRO A 356 8.63 -27.40 -19.27
CA PRO A 356 7.51 -28.33 -19.12
C PRO A 356 6.20 -27.61 -19.49
N SER A 357 5.30 -28.31 -20.18
CA SER A 357 3.98 -27.78 -20.51
C SER A 357 3.06 -27.79 -19.29
N ALA A 358 2.17 -26.81 -19.21
CA ALA A 358 1.10 -26.80 -18.23
C ALA A 358 0.17 -27.99 -18.47
N GLY A 359 -0.27 -28.64 -17.38
CA GLY A 359 -1.13 -29.84 -17.46
C GLY A 359 -2.41 -29.59 -18.26
N ARG A 360 -3.03 -30.65 -18.81
CA ARG A 360 -4.19 -30.56 -19.74
C ARG A 360 -5.39 -29.71 -19.27
N ARG A 361 -5.53 -29.47 -17.95
CA ARG A 361 -6.59 -28.63 -17.35
C ARG A 361 -6.13 -27.22 -16.94
N GLN A 362 -4.84 -26.90 -17.03
CA GLN A 362 -4.27 -25.64 -16.58
C GLN A 362 -3.83 -24.77 -17.78
N ARG A 363 -3.93 -23.46 -17.63
CA ARG A 363 -3.37 -22.50 -18.61
C ARG A 363 -1.93 -22.20 -18.20
N GLY A 364 -1.05 -22.10 -19.18
CA GLY A 364 0.35 -21.74 -19.02
C GLY A 364 0.72 -20.54 -19.87
N TYR A 365 1.91 -19.99 -19.69
CA TYR A 365 2.38 -18.87 -20.49
C TYR A 365 2.52 -19.24 -21.95
N GLU A 366 2.25 -18.29 -22.83
CA GLU A 366 2.37 -18.43 -24.26
C GLU A 366 3.83 -18.72 -24.67
N PRO A 367 4.13 -19.90 -25.24
CA PRO A 367 5.50 -20.28 -25.58
C PRO A 367 6.20 -19.28 -26.50
N ALA A 368 5.48 -18.75 -27.49
CA ALA A 368 6.06 -17.81 -28.46
C ALA A 368 6.54 -16.49 -27.82
N GLN A 369 5.83 -15.99 -26.80
CA GLN A 369 6.21 -14.78 -26.09
C GLN A 369 7.40 -15.03 -25.16
N VAL A 370 7.38 -16.14 -24.42
CA VAL A 370 8.48 -16.55 -23.54
C VAL A 370 9.76 -16.75 -24.37
N ASP A 371 9.69 -17.46 -25.48
CA ASP A 371 10.85 -17.73 -26.35
C ASP A 371 11.37 -16.48 -27.05
N ALA A 372 10.49 -15.53 -27.41
CA ALA A 372 10.91 -14.24 -27.95
C ALA A 372 11.66 -13.44 -26.89
N PHE A 373 11.09 -13.31 -25.69
CA PHE A 373 11.70 -12.57 -24.59
C PHE A 373 13.05 -13.15 -24.17
N LEU A 374 13.16 -14.48 -24.01
CA LEU A 374 14.43 -15.11 -23.63
C LEU A 374 15.52 -14.96 -24.71
N ARG A 375 15.13 -14.92 -25.99
CA ARG A 375 16.07 -14.61 -27.08
C ARG A 375 16.56 -13.18 -27.02
N ASP A 376 15.67 -12.23 -26.75
CA ASP A 376 16.02 -10.81 -26.64
C ASP A 376 16.87 -10.57 -25.38
N ALA A 377 16.52 -11.18 -24.25
CA ALA A 377 17.31 -11.13 -23.04
C ALA A 377 18.72 -11.70 -23.21
N ARG A 378 18.87 -12.80 -23.97
CA ARG A 378 20.19 -13.34 -24.29
C ARG A 378 21.01 -12.38 -25.14
N ARG A 379 20.41 -11.73 -26.14
CA ARG A 379 21.10 -10.72 -26.97
C ARG A 379 21.53 -9.53 -26.13
N ALA A 380 20.64 -9.02 -25.28
CA ALA A 380 20.95 -7.92 -24.37
C ALA A 380 22.02 -8.32 -23.35
N TYR A 381 22.08 -9.59 -22.94
CA TYR A 381 23.12 -10.10 -22.06
C TYR A 381 24.49 -10.18 -22.76
N ASP A 382 24.52 -10.65 -24.00
CA ASP A 382 25.75 -10.80 -24.80
C ASP A 382 26.29 -9.44 -25.31
N ASP A 383 25.44 -8.44 -25.50
CA ASP A 383 25.83 -7.08 -25.93
C ASP A 383 26.08 -6.16 -24.72
N GLU A 384 27.30 -5.65 -24.56
CA GLU A 384 27.67 -4.73 -23.48
C GLU A 384 27.09 -3.33 -23.60
N ALA A 385 26.74 -2.90 -24.81
CA ALA A 385 26.19 -1.57 -25.07
C ALA A 385 24.65 -1.50 -24.95
N ASP A 386 23.97 -2.64 -24.96
CA ASP A 386 22.51 -2.69 -24.88
C ASP A 386 22.00 -2.36 -23.46
N ARG A 387 21.21 -1.28 -23.37
CA ARG A 387 20.57 -0.76 -22.14
C ARG A 387 19.04 -0.96 -22.15
N SER A 388 18.52 -1.65 -23.15
CA SER A 388 17.07 -1.79 -23.34
C SER A 388 16.42 -2.73 -22.32
N LEU A 389 17.20 -3.66 -21.75
CA LEU A 389 16.72 -4.62 -20.76
C LEU A 389 17.45 -4.45 -19.43
N THR A 390 16.68 -4.19 -18.38
CA THR A 390 17.16 -4.02 -17.00
C THR A 390 16.58 -5.09 -16.08
N SER A 391 17.15 -5.23 -14.88
CA SER A 391 16.57 -6.07 -13.82
C SER A 391 15.10 -5.70 -13.54
N GLU A 392 14.78 -4.41 -13.51
CA GLU A 392 13.42 -3.88 -13.36
C GLU A 392 12.50 -4.25 -14.53
N THR A 393 13.01 -4.22 -15.77
CA THR A 393 12.24 -4.63 -16.96
C THR A 393 11.88 -6.12 -16.90
N ILE A 394 12.81 -6.97 -16.47
CA ILE A 394 12.59 -8.41 -16.32
C ILE A 394 11.55 -8.67 -15.23
N ARG A 395 11.63 -7.98 -14.10
CA ARG A 395 10.67 -8.09 -12.99
C ARG A 395 9.23 -7.73 -13.37
N ARG A 396 9.06 -6.88 -14.38
CA ARG A 396 7.75 -6.36 -14.82
C ARG A 396 7.19 -7.08 -16.05
N VAL A 397 7.94 -8.02 -16.64
CA VAL A 397 7.48 -8.74 -17.83
C VAL A 397 6.31 -9.66 -17.48
N SER A 398 5.28 -9.68 -18.32
CA SER A 398 4.12 -10.55 -18.19
C SER A 398 3.83 -11.24 -19.52
N PHE A 399 3.39 -12.49 -19.47
CA PHE A 399 3.05 -13.28 -20.65
C PHE A 399 1.57 -13.65 -20.67
N ASP A 400 1.00 -13.73 -21.88
CA ASP A 400 -0.37 -14.17 -22.09
C ASP A 400 -0.56 -15.64 -21.72
N MET A 401 -1.74 -15.98 -21.19
CA MET A 401 -2.05 -17.33 -20.74
C MET A 401 -2.82 -18.13 -21.81
N ARG A 402 -2.28 -19.27 -22.25
CA ARG A 402 -2.92 -20.18 -23.23
C ARG A 402 -3.03 -21.61 -22.71
N ARG A 403 -4.05 -22.35 -23.18
CA ARG A 403 -4.17 -23.79 -22.88
C ARG A 403 -3.04 -24.54 -23.59
N GLY A 404 -2.31 -25.37 -22.85
CA GLY A 404 -1.11 -26.05 -23.37
C GLY A 404 0.14 -25.16 -23.45
N GLY A 405 0.15 -23.99 -22.79
CA GLY A 405 1.35 -23.15 -22.66
C GLY A 405 2.38 -23.71 -21.69
N TYR A 406 3.49 -22.99 -21.48
CA TYR A 406 4.53 -23.39 -20.52
C TYR A 406 4.05 -23.25 -19.07
N ALA A 407 4.48 -24.18 -18.21
CA ALA A 407 4.15 -24.14 -16.80
C ALA A 407 4.72 -22.86 -16.17
N ALA A 408 3.86 -21.99 -15.65
CA ALA A 408 4.24 -20.67 -15.13
C ALA A 408 5.38 -20.75 -14.11
N ALA A 409 5.26 -21.64 -13.12
CA ALA A 409 6.29 -21.83 -12.09
C ALA A 409 7.68 -22.25 -12.62
N ALA A 410 7.76 -22.86 -13.82
CA ALA A 410 9.04 -23.19 -14.43
C ALA A 410 9.65 -21.98 -15.15
N VAL A 411 8.81 -21.17 -15.79
CA VAL A 411 9.22 -19.93 -16.46
C VAL A 411 9.61 -18.87 -15.43
N ASP A 412 8.82 -18.67 -14.38
CA ASP A 412 9.07 -17.69 -13.33
C ASP A 412 10.45 -17.93 -12.66
N ARG A 413 10.81 -19.19 -12.38
CA ARG A 413 12.15 -19.55 -11.87
C ARG A 413 13.29 -19.25 -12.83
N VAL A 414 13.04 -19.21 -14.14
CA VAL A 414 14.05 -18.79 -15.12
C VAL A 414 14.14 -17.26 -15.18
N LEU A 415 13.01 -16.56 -15.11
CA LEU A 415 13.00 -15.10 -15.05
C LEU A 415 13.69 -14.58 -13.79
N GLU A 416 13.49 -15.22 -12.64
CA GLU A 416 14.17 -14.88 -11.38
C GLU A 416 15.70 -15.00 -11.52
N ARG A 417 16.19 -16.11 -12.07
CA ARG A 417 17.64 -16.28 -12.35
C ARG A 417 18.18 -15.28 -13.36
N LEU A 418 17.35 -14.87 -14.31
CA LEU A 418 17.71 -13.87 -15.32
C LEU A 418 17.76 -12.47 -14.69
N GLU A 419 16.81 -12.13 -13.81
CA GLU A 419 16.80 -10.90 -13.02
C GLU A 419 18.06 -10.78 -12.18
N ASP A 420 18.41 -11.85 -11.44
CA ASP A 420 19.63 -11.91 -10.64
C ASP A 420 20.89 -11.65 -11.49
N ALA A 421 20.98 -12.28 -12.67
CA ALA A 421 22.12 -12.11 -13.57
C ALA A 421 22.24 -10.67 -14.12
N PHE A 422 21.12 -10.03 -14.45
CA PHE A 422 21.12 -8.64 -14.90
C PHE A 422 21.40 -7.65 -13.76
N ALA A 423 20.93 -7.92 -12.54
CA ALA A 423 21.21 -7.10 -11.36
C ALA A 423 22.71 -7.08 -11.02
N VAL A 424 23.39 -8.24 -11.09
CA VAL A 424 24.85 -8.32 -10.90
C VAL A 424 25.59 -7.49 -11.96
N ARG A 425 25.16 -7.55 -13.22
CA ARG A 425 25.79 -6.79 -14.30
C ARG A 425 25.57 -5.27 -14.19
N GLU A 426 24.37 -4.85 -13.80
CA GLU A 426 24.06 -3.45 -13.51
C GLU A 426 24.89 -2.91 -12.35
N ARG A 427 25.10 -3.74 -11.31
CA ARG A 427 26.03 -3.46 -10.21
C ARG A 427 27.44 -3.27 -10.72
N ASP A 428 27.97 -4.24 -11.46
CA ASP A 428 29.36 -4.20 -11.96
C ASP A 428 29.60 -2.96 -12.85
N ARG A 429 28.61 -2.55 -13.64
CA ARG A 429 28.65 -1.30 -14.43
C ARG A 429 28.61 -0.03 -13.58
N THR A 430 27.82 -0.04 -12.51
CA THR A 430 27.73 1.10 -11.58
C THR A 430 29.02 1.24 -10.78
N VAL A 431 29.59 0.12 -10.33
CA VAL A 431 30.90 0.03 -9.69
C VAL A 431 32.00 0.53 -10.63
N ALA A 432 31.94 0.17 -11.92
CA ALA A 432 32.90 0.66 -12.93
C ALA A 432 32.79 2.19 -13.18
N ARG A 433 31.61 2.79 -12.99
CA ARG A 433 31.35 4.22 -13.22
C ARG A 433 31.65 5.10 -12.00
N VAL A 434 31.30 4.64 -10.80
CA VAL A 434 31.40 5.40 -9.54
C VAL A 434 32.73 5.11 -8.83
N GLY A 435 33.43 4.02 -9.21
CA GLY A 435 34.64 3.53 -8.58
C GLY A 435 34.32 2.59 -7.42
N ALA A 436 34.98 1.43 -7.39
CA ALA A 436 34.78 0.42 -6.35
C ALA A 436 35.03 0.97 -4.94
N ASP A 437 35.92 1.95 -4.80
CA ASP A 437 36.26 2.55 -3.51
C ASP A 437 35.15 3.43 -2.93
N ALA A 438 34.43 4.18 -3.78
CA ALA A 438 33.32 5.01 -3.33
C ALA A 438 32.09 4.16 -2.94
N TRP A 439 31.79 3.12 -3.73
CA TRP A 439 30.76 2.14 -3.41
C TRP A 439 31.05 1.37 -2.12
N ASN A 440 32.29 0.89 -1.97
CA ASN A 440 32.72 0.20 -0.75
C ASN A 440 32.73 1.14 0.47
N ALA A 441 33.04 2.43 0.28
CA ALA A 441 32.97 3.42 1.36
C ALA A 441 31.54 3.68 1.81
N GLU A 442 30.57 3.74 0.89
CA GLU A 442 29.15 3.90 1.19
C GLU A 442 28.56 2.67 1.89
N ALA A 443 28.84 1.47 1.38
CA ALA A 443 28.43 0.22 2.00
C ALA A 443 29.03 0.04 3.41
N ARG A 444 30.30 0.44 3.60
CA ARG A 444 30.96 0.42 4.93
C ARG A 444 30.36 1.44 5.89
N ARG A 445 30.00 2.65 5.43
CA ARG A 445 29.30 3.65 6.25
C ARG A 445 27.94 3.15 6.71
N ALA A 446 27.13 2.62 5.78
CA ALA A 446 25.83 2.04 6.10
C ALA A 446 25.95 0.85 7.07
N ALA A 447 26.93 -0.04 6.88
CA ALA A 447 27.21 -1.14 7.80
C ALA A 447 27.59 -0.65 9.21
N GLN A 448 28.37 0.44 9.31
CA GLN A 448 28.77 1.00 10.60
C GLN A 448 27.58 1.65 11.34
N GLU A 449 26.70 2.37 10.63
CA GLU A 449 25.48 2.95 11.22
C GLU A 449 24.55 1.86 11.78
N ILE A 450 24.41 0.75 11.05
CA ILE A 450 23.67 -0.43 11.51
C ILE A 450 24.33 -0.98 12.78
N LEU A 451 25.66 -1.18 12.77
CA LEU A 451 26.40 -1.74 13.89
C LEU A 451 26.30 -0.88 15.16
N ASP A 452 26.38 0.44 15.02
CA ASP A 452 26.25 1.41 16.10
C ASP A 452 24.84 1.37 16.72
N ARG A 453 23.82 1.10 15.90
CA ARG A 453 22.44 0.96 16.37
C ARG A 453 22.21 -0.37 17.10
N VAL A 454 22.64 -1.49 16.53
CA VAL A 454 22.41 -2.82 17.12
C VAL A 454 23.31 -3.11 18.31
N SER A 455 24.42 -2.39 18.48
CA SER A 455 25.35 -2.58 19.60
C SER A 455 24.93 -1.86 20.89
N ARG A 456 23.83 -1.08 20.87
CA ARG A 456 23.29 -0.42 22.07
C ARG A 456 22.81 -1.44 23.12
N PRO A 457 22.75 -1.06 24.41
CA PRO A 457 22.23 -1.92 25.47
C PRO A 457 20.85 -2.47 25.12
N SER A 458 20.60 -3.74 25.50
CA SER A 458 19.30 -4.37 25.29
C SER A 458 18.21 -3.55 25.97
N GLY A 459 17.07 -3.43 25.30
CA GLY A 459 15.97 -2.60 25.75
C GLY A 459 16.03 -1.11 25.36
N GLU A 460 17.16 -0.60 24.84
CA GLU A 460 17.35 0.81 24.44
C GLU A 460 17.73 0.96 22.96
N ARG A 461 17.65 -0.13 22.19
CA ARG A 461 18.01 -0.13 20.76
C ARG A 461 17.01 0.64 19.91
N PHE A 462 15.73 0.67 20.32
CA PHE A 462 14.66 1.35 19.61
C PHE A 462 13.71 2.06 20.57
N ASP A 463 12.96 3.01 20.05
CA ASP A 463 11.92 3.71 20.82
C ASP A 463 10.74 2.78 21.10
N ARG A 464 10.07 3.02 22.23
CA ARG A 464 8.90 2.24 22.63
C ARG A 464 7.68 2.60 21.77
N ALA A 465 6.84 1.61 21.54
CA ALA A 465 5.49 1.80 21.05
C ALA A 465 4.68 2.64 22.07
N GLY A 466 3.72 3.43 21.58
CA GLY A 466 2.90 4.30 22.44
C GLY A 466 2.03 3.50 23.40
N LEU A 467 1.48 4.16 24.42
CA LEU A 467 0.61 3.54 25.44
C LEU A 467 -0.61 2.79 24.86
N LEU A 468 -1.05 3.18 23.67
CA LEU A 468 -2.20 2.61 22.97
C LEU A 468 -1.82 1.71 21.79
N THR A 469 -0.54 1.56 21.46
CA THR A 469 -0.09 0.79 20.30
C THR A 469 0.75 -0.41 20.73
N THR A 470 0.51 -1.55 20.09
CA THR A 470 1.39 -2.71 20.16
C THR A 470 2.65 -2.45 19.33
N GLY A 471 3.75 -3.08 19.72
CA GLY A 471 4.99 -3.10 18.93
C GLY A 471 5.69 -4.44 19.07
N TYR A 472 6.82 -4.65 18.41
CA TYR A 472 7.50 -5.94 18.46
C TYR A 472 8.08 -6.28 19.85
N ASP A 473 8.05 -7.56 20.21
CA ASP A 473 8.63 -8.04 21.47
C ASP A 473 10.12 -7.70 21.55
N ARG A 474 10.48 -6.92 22.59
CA ARG A 474 11.84 -6.40 22.79
C ARG A 474 12.89 -7.49 22.89
N ARG A 475 12.56 -8.64 23.51
CA ARG A 475 13.51 -9.74 23.70
C ARG A 475 13.75 -10.49 22.38
N GLU A 476 12.77 -10.55 21.50
CA GLU A 476 12.94 -11.15 20.17
C GLU A 476 13.79 -10.27 19.27
N VAL A 477 13.47 -8.97 19.24
CA VAL A 477 14.21 -7.98 18.45
C VAL A 477 15.66 -7.85 18.95
N ASP A 478 15.90 -7.77 20.26
CA ASP A 478 17.25 -7.68 20.81
C ASP A 478 18.07 -8.93 20.48
N ARG A 479 17.49 -10.14 20.63
CA ARG A 479 18.16 -11.40 20.24
C ARG A 479 18.53 -11.41 18.76
N PHE A 480 17.66 -10.92 17.89
CA PHE A 480 17.92 -10.88 16.46
C PHE A 480 18.99 -9.84 16.09
N ALA A 481 18.92 -8.65 16.69
CA ALA A 481 19.92 -7.61 16.55
C ALA A 481 21.32 -8.06 17.02
N ASP A 482 21.42 -8.93 18.04
CA ASP A 482 22.68 -9.56 18.42
C ASP A 482 23.24 -10.49 17.33
N ARG A 483 22.37 -11.19 16.59
CA ARG A 483 22.80 -12.00 15.45
C ARG A 483 23.31 -11.12 14.31
N ILE A 484 22.64 -10.00 14.05
CA ILE A 484 23.08 -9.02 13.04
C ILE A 484 24.46 -8.46 13.41
N ALA A 485 24.65 -8.05 14.68
CA ALA A 485 25.94 -7.58 15.17
C ALA A 485 27.05 -8.63 15.01
N LYS A 486 26.75 -9.91 15.28
CA LYS A 486 27.69 -11.02 15.08
C LYS A 486 28.06 -11.24 13.61
N TYR A 487 27.11 -11.06 12.70
CA TYR A 487 27.34 -11.14 11.26
C TYR A 487 28.27 -10.03 10.78
N PHE A 488 27.99 -8.77 11.11
CA PHE A 488 28.84 -7.64 10.69
C PHE A 488 30.24 -7.66 11.31
N ARG A 489 30.41 -8.28 12.48
CA ARG A 489 31.74 -8.53 13.09
C ARG A 489 32.47 -9.74 12.51
N GLY A 490 31.89 -10.44 11.52
CA GLY A 490 32.47 -11.62 10.90
C GLY A 490 32.46 -12.89 11.77
N THR A 491 31.72 -12.89 12.87
CA THR A 491 31.74 -14.00 13.84
C THR A 491 30.74 -15.12 13.55
N LYS A 492 29.64 -14.83 12.83
CA LYS A 492 28.64 -15.84 12.45
C LYS A 492 28.00 -15.50 11.10
N PRO A 493 27.93 -16.43 10.13
CA PRO A 493 27.26 -16.17 8.87
C PRO A 493 25.74 -16.00 9.05
N MET A 494 25.14 -15.15 8.23
CA MET A 494 23.69 -14.91 8.14
C MET A 494 23.33 -14.76 6.66
N SER A 495 22.21 -15.34 6.24
CA SER A 495 21.70 -15.19 4.87
C SER A 495 20.69 -14.05 4.79
N VAL A 496 20.49 -13.50 3.58
CA VAL A 496 19.45 -12.48 3.33
C VAL A 496 18.05 -13.05 3.63
N ASP A 497 17.86 -14.35 3.39
CA ASP A 497 16.59 -15.04 3.66
C ASP A 497 16.26 -15.09 5.16
N ASP A 498 17.28 -15.24 6.03
CA ASP A 498 17.12 -15.17 7.48
C ASP A 498 16.60 -13.81 7.97
N VAL A 499 16.85 -12.74 7.22
CA VAL A 499 16.40 -11.38 7.52
C VAL A 499 15.02 -11.12 6.93
N ARG A 500 14.72 -11.65 5.74
CA ARG A 500 13.40 -11.50 5.09
C ARG A 500 12.28 -12.30 5.77
N THR A 501 12.62 -13.44 6.36
CA THR A 501 11.65 -14.38 6.95
C THR A 501 11.46 -14.20 8.45
N VAL A 502 12.24 -13.31 9.08
CA VAL A 502 12.10 -13.06 10.53
C VAL A 502 10.74 -12.41 10.81
N ALA A 503 10.04 -12.96 11.79
CA ALA A 503 8.79 -12.39 12.30
C ALA A 503 8.92 -12.20 13.81
N PHE A 504 8.47 -11.04 14.29
CA PHE A 504 8.45 -10.71 15.71
C PHE A 504 7.02 -10.69 16.23
N HIS A 505 6.81 -11.20 17.43
CA HIS A 505 5.49 -11.20 18.05
C HIS A 505 5.09 -9.80 18.56
N PRO A 506 3.82 -9.40 18.40
CA PRO A 506 3.33 -8.14 18.94
C PRO A 506 3.20 -8.19 20.47
N ARG A 507 3.68 -7.15 21.15
CA ARG A 507 3.64 -6.98 22.61
C ARG A 507 3.38 -5.53 23.01
N ARG A 508 2.54 -5.33 24.02
CA ARG A 508 2.31 -4.00 24.63
C ARG A 508 3.60 -3.48 25.27
N GLY A 509 3.97 -2.24 24.96
CA GLY A 509 5.26 -1.67 25.37
C GLY A 509 6.47 -2.27 24.63
N GLY A 510 6.24 -2.90 23.48
CA GLY A 510 7.26 -3.37 22.55
C GLY A 510 8.02 -2.24 21.86
N TYR A 511 8.99 -2.60 21.02
CA TYR A 511 9.65 -1.62 20.16
C TYR A 511 8.75 -1.19 19.01
N ARG A 512 8.89 0.06 18.56
CA ARG A 512 8.13 0.58 17.42
C ARG A 512 8.48 -0.18 16.15
N GLU A 513 7.50 -0.85 15.56
CA GLU A 513 7.64 -1.73 14.38
C GLU A 513 8.38 -1.04 13.24
N ALA A 514 7.93 0.17 12.88
CA ALA A 514 8.55 0.97 11.82
C ALA A 514 10.06 1.19 12.01
N GLN A 515 10.58 1.31 13.24
CA GLN A 515 12.04 1.46 13.43
C GLN A 515 12.80 0.15 13.26
N VAL A 516 12.17 -0.97 13.62
CA VAL A 516 12.76 -2.29 13.49
C VAL A 516 12.74 -2.71 12.03
N ASP A 517 11.64 -2.50 11.31
CA ASP A 517 11.52 -2.83 9.89
C ASP A 517 12.54 -2.07 9.05
N LEU A 518 12.74 -0.77 9.33
CA LEU A 518 13.78 0.03 8.67
C LEU A 518 15.19 -0.50 8.90
N LEU A 519 15.47 -1.06 10.08
CA LEU A 519 16.75 -1.70 10.32
C LEU A 519 16.88 -2.96 9.47
N LEU A 520 15.84 -3.79 9.39
CA LEU A 520 15.86 -5.01 8.59
C LEU A 520 16.07 -4.70 7.09
N ASP A 521 15.39 -3.68 6.57
CA ASP A 521 15.55 -3.22 5.20
C ASP A 521 17.00 -2.74 4.95
N ALA A 522 17.54 -1.88 5.82
CA ALA A 522 18.92 -1.41 5.71
C ALA A 522 19.94 -2.56 5.77
N VAL A 523 19.69 -3.58 6.60
CA VAL A 523 20.53 -4.78 6.68
C VAL A 523 20.48 -5.57 5.36
N ILE A 524 19.29 -5.76 4.78
CA ILE A 524 19.12 -6.44 3.49
C ILE A 524 19.87 -5.68 2.39
N ASP A 525 19.74 -4.36 2.35
CA ASP A 525 20.42 -3.52 1.36
C ASP A 525 21.94 -3.64 1.46
N VAL A 526 22.50 -3.59 2.67
CA VAL A 526 23.95 -3.77 2.88
C VAL A 526 24.39 -5.19 2.54
N MET A 527 23.62 -6.22 2.92
CA MET A 527 23.94 -7.61 2.58
C MET A 527 23.91 -7.86 1.06
N ASN A 528 23.02 -7.20 0.33
CA ASN A 528 22.97 -7.26 -1.13
C ASN A 528 24.08 -6.41 -1.79
N ALA A 529 24.51 -5.33 -1.15
CA ALA A 529 25.58 -4.47 -1.66
C ALA A 529 26.99 -5.10 -1.51
N VAL A 530 27.17 -5.97 -0.51
CA VAL A 530 28.46 -6.63 -0.17
C VAL A 530 28.59 -8.03 -0.76
N ARG A 531 27.49 -8.62 -1.24
CA ARG A 531 27.47 -9.88 -2.00
C ARG A 531 27.72 -9.59 -3.48
#